data_AF-A0A5B1BPL5-F1
#
_entry.id   AF-A0A5B1BPL5-F1
#
_cell.length_a   1.000
_cell.length_b   1.000
_cell.length_c   1.000
_cell.angle_alpha   90.00
_cell.angle_beta   90.00
_cell.angle_gamma   90.00
#
_symmetry.space_group_name_H-M   'P 1'
#
loop_
_entity.id
_entity.type
_entity.pdbx_description
1 polymer ?
#
loop_
_entity_poly.entity_id
_entity_poly.type
_entity_poly.pdbx_seq_one_letter_code
_entity_poly.pdbx_strand_id
1 'polypeptide(L)'
;MSAKDHPNNAPGVPMVFPPWFENFQIKYINPALKPIARFLPGAATITHHGRKSGKPYQTIVTAYRKGNVLAIALGHGKTDWVKNVLAAGEADVLFTRRQVHITNPRILPAGASGDDLPWMARMQVGRMGIFVADIV
;
A
#
# COMPACT_ATOMS: atom_id res chain seq x y z
N MET A 1 3.58 18.58 12.82
CA MET A 1 2.17 18.53 12.35
C MET A 1 1.47 17.36 13.03
N SER A 2 0.19 17.48 13.39
CA SER A 2 -0.58 16.40 13.99
C SER A 2 -0.99 15.36 12.93
N ALA A 3 -1.18 14.10 13.31
CA ALA A 3 -1.64 13.04 12.40
C ALA A 3 -3.01 13.37 11.76
N LYS A 4 -3.79 14.25 12.40
CA LYS A 4 -5.09 14.70 11.90
C LYS A 4 -4.98 15.68 10.72
N ASP A 5 -3.89 16.43 10.64
CA ASP A 5 -3.68 17.53 9.67
C ASP A 5 -2.78 17.12 8.48
N HIS A 6 -2.43 15.83 8.38
CA HIS A 6 -1.53 15.35 7.35
C HIS A 6 -2.26 15.14 6.01
N PRO A 7 -1.68 15.49 4.85
CA PRO A 7 -2.32 15.35 3.54
C PRO A 7 -2.65 13.90 3.13
N ASN A 8 -2.18 12.90 3.89
CA ASN A 8 -2.51 11.48 3.68
C ASN A 8 -3.62 10.97 4.62
N ASN A 9 -4.08 11.78 5.58
CA ASN A 9 -5.23 11.47 6.42
C ASN A 9 -6.51 11.65 5.60
N ALA A 10 -7.27 10.58 5.40
CA ALA A 10 -8.51 10.59 4.62
C ALA A 10 -9.65 9.92 5.42
N PRO A 11 -10.91 10.35 5.23
CA PRO A 11 -12.06 9.69 5.86
C PRO A 11 -12.06 8.19 5.55
N GLY A 12 -12.06 7.34 6.58
CA GLY A 12 -12.01 5.87 6.45
C GLY A 12 -10.62 5.25 6.36
N VAL A 13 -9.54 6.04 6.33
CA VAL A 13 -8.14 5.57 6.38
C VAL A 13 -7.34 6.43 7.36
N PRO A 14 -7.55 6.25 8.68
CA PRO A 14 -6.86 7.04 9.68
C PRO A 14 -5.35 6.74 9.65
N MET A 15 -4.52 7.76 9.79
CA MET A 15 -3.10 7.53 10.06
C MET A 15 -2.93 6.97 11.46
N VAL A 16 -2.31 5.78 11.56
CA VAL A 16 -2.08 5.09 12.83
C VAL A 16 -0.72 5.46 13.43
N PHE A 17 0.25 5.88 12.61
CA PHE A 17 1.60 6.21 13.07
C PHE A 17 1.79 7.72 13.31
N PRO A 18 2.51 8.11 14.38
CA PRO A 18 2.86 9.51 14.61
C PRO A 18 3.77 10.08 13.50
N PRO A 19 3.59 11.33 13.05
CA PRO A 19 4.39 11.92 11.95
C PRO A 19 5.89 12.08 12.26
N TRP A 20 6.31 12.05 13.53
CA TRP A 20 7.73 11.98 13.88
C TRP A 20 8.37 10.62 13.51
N PHE A 21 7.57 9.57 13.41
CA PHE A 21 8.00 8.23 13.01
C PHE A 21 8.20 8.14 11.49
N GLU A 22 7.42 8.87 10.68
CA GLU A 22 7.60 8.93 9.21
C GLU A 22 8.98 9.46 8.82
N ASN A 23 9.44 10.54 9.44
CA ASN A 23 10.77 11.09 9.14
C ASN A 23 11.89 10.16 9.60
N PHE A 24 11.71 9.42 10.69
CA PHE A 24 12.68 8.45 11.19
C PHE A 24 12.70 7.19 10.31
N GLN A 25 11.54 6.72 9.87
CA GLN A 25 11.38 5.53 9.04
C GLN A 25 11.87 5.78 7.60
N ILE A 26 11.56 6.93 7.01
CA ILE A 26 12.06 7.32 5.67
C ILE A 26 13.58 7.51 5.68
N LYS A 27 14.14 8.10 6.75
CA LYS A 27 15.57 8.46 6.82
C LYS A 27 16.46 7.30 7.27
N TYR A 28 15.99 6.40 8.14
CA TYR A 28 16.82 5.35 8.74
C TYR A 28 16.34 3.91 8.43
N ILE A 29 15.04 3.69 8.23
CA ILE A 29 14.47 2.34 8.07
C ILE A 29 14.34 1.95 6.59
N ASN A 30 13.92 2.85 5.70
CA ASN A 30 13.79 2.57 4.25
C ASN A 30 15.13 2.17 3.57
N PRO A 31 16.28 2.80 3.88
CA PRO A 31 17.58 2.36 3.35
C PRO A 31 18.06 1.03 3.94
N ALA A 32 17.77 0.78 5.23
CA ALA A 32 18.16 -0.45 5.93
C ALA A 32 17.29 -1.65 5.52
N LEU A 33 16.03 -1.42 5.17
CA LEU A 33 15.11 -2.45 4.69
C LEU A 33 15.31 -2.75 3.20
N LYS A 34 15.82 -1.84 2.37
CA LYS A 34 16.09 -2.09 0.93
C LYS A 34 16.83 -3.42 0.65
N PRO A 35 17.94 -3.75 1.34
CA PRO A 35 18.65 -5.02 1.11
C PRO A 35 17.94 -6.26 1.70
N ILE A 36 17.08 -6.08 2.72
CA ILE A 36 16.39 -7.17 3.43
C ILE A 36 14.96 -7.38 2.90
N ALA A 37 14.40 -6.40 2.19
CA ALA A 37 13.05 -6.42 1.64
C ALA A 37 12.82 -7.61 0.71
N ARG A 38 13.84 -8.03 -0.05
CA ARG A 38 13.78 -9.24 -0.88
C ARG A 38 13.51 -10.53 -0.10
N PHE A 39 13.75 -10.52 1.21
CA PHE A 39 13.56 -11.63 2.14
C PHE A 39 12.36 -11.45 3.09
N LEU A 40 11.71 -10.27 3.09
CA LEU A 40 10.47 -10.09 3.86
C LEU A 40 9.33 -10.83 3.15
N PRO A 41 8.62 -11.75 3.83
CA PRO A 41 7.46 -12.40 3.26
C PRO A 41 6.44 -11.35 2.82
N GLY A 42 6.15 -11.27 1.52
CA GLY A 42 5.17 -10.35 0.96
C GLY A 42 5.71 -8.98 0.52
N ALA A 43 7.02 -8.73 0.52
CA ALA A 43 7.52 -7.51 -0.12
C ALA A 43 7.29 -7.55 -1.64
N ALA A 44 6.76 -6.45 -2.18
CA ALA A 44 6.54 -6.26 -3.61
C ALA A 44 6.83 -4.82 -4.02
N THR A 45 7.26 -4.63 -5.26
CA THR A 45 7.46 -3.30 -5.85
C THR A 45 6.27 -2.99 -6.75
N ILE A 46 5.52 -1.93 -6.43
CA ILE A 46 4.45 -1.42 -7.28
C ILE A 46 4.98 -0.34 -8.21
N THR A 47 4.84 -0.56 -9.51
CA THR A 47 5.12 0.41 -10.57
C THR A 47 3.83 1.15 -10.90
N HIS A 48 3.87 2.47 -10.85
CA HIS A 48 2.70 3.32 -11.06
C HIS A 48 3.09 4.63 -11.75
N HIS A 49 2.13 5.27 -12.42
CA HIS A 49 2.36 6.53 -13.12
C HIS A 49 1.79 7.70 -12.33
N GLY A 50 2.53 8.80 -12.21
CA GLY A 50 2.06 9.98 -11.52
C GLY A 50 0.80 10.55 -12.20
N ARG A 51 -0.33 10.66 -11.50
CA ARG A 51 -1.62 11.10 -12.07
C ARG A 51 -1.61 12.49 -12.72
N LYS A 52 -0.63 13.33 -12.38
CA LYS A 52 -0.44 14.68 -12.95
C LYS A 52 0.71 14.75 -13.96
N SER A 53 1.78 13.97 -13.74
CA SER A 53 3.03 14.08 -14.49
C SER A 53 3.22 12.97 -15.52
N GLY A 54 2.45 11.88 -15.46
CA GLY A 54 2.61 10.68 -16.27
C GLY A 54 3.92 9.92 -16.03
N LYS A 55 4.81 10.40 -15.15
CA LYS A 55 6.12 9.78 -14.93
C LYS A 55 5.98 8.43 -14.23
N PRO A 56 6.78 7.42 -14.61
CA PRO A 56 6.82 6.15 -13.91
C PRO A 56 7.51 6.31 -12.55
N TYR A 57 6.93 5.70 -11.53
CA TYR A 57 7.44 5.65 -10.17
C TYR A 57 7.35 4.22 -9.64
N GLN A 58 8.27 3.87 -8.74
CA GLN A 58 8.30 2.58 -8.07
C GLN A 58 8.20 2.77 -6.57
N THR A 59 7.41 1.95 -5.90
CA THR A 59 7.28 1.97 -4.44
C THR A 59 7.33 0.56 -3.91
N ILE A 60 8.15 0.34 -2.87
CA ILE A 60 8.19 -0.94 -2.17
C ILE A 60 7.06 -0.95 -1.16
N VAL A 61 6.23 -1.98 -1.22
CA VAL A 61 5.05 -2.19 -0.37
C VAL A 61 5.06 -3.61 0.18
N THR A 62 4.38 -3.81 1.30
CA THR A 62 4.08 -5.15 1.81
C THR A 62 2.73 -5.58 1.26
N ALA A 63 2.74 -6.46 0.26
CA ALA A 63 1.57 -6.99 -0.42
C ALA A 63 1.27 -8.43 0.02
N TYR A 64 0.01 -8.68 0.31
CA TYR A 64 -0.54 -10.00 0.60
C TYR A 64 -1.39 -10.47 -0.58
N ARG A 65 -1.34 -11.77 -0.88
CA ARG A 65 -2.09 -12.37 -1.99
C ARG A 65 -2.96 -13.52 -1.49
N LYS A 66 -4.20 -13.60 -2.00
CA LYS A 66 -5.10 -14.73 -1.83
C LYS A 66 -5.83 -14.96 -3.15
N GLY A 67 -5.54 -16.08 -3.82
CA GLY A 67 -6.03 -16.32 -5.19
C GLY A 67 -5.62 -15.19 -6.13
N ASN A 68 -6.60 -14.58 -6.80
CA ASN A 68 -6.41 -13.43 -7.68
C ASN A 68 -6.66 -12.08 -6.98
N VAL A 69 -6.63 -12.03 -5.65
CA VAL A 69 -6.78 -10.79 -4.90
C VAL A 69 -5.44 -10.39 -4.29
N LEU A 70 -5.05 -9.13 -4.52
CA LEU A 70 -3.92 -8.46 -3.91
C LEU A 70 -4.44 -7.49 -2.83
N ALA A 71 -3.81 -7.51 -1.65
CA ALA A 71 -4.14 -6.63 -0.55
C ALA A 71 -2.88 -5.98 0.04
N ILE A 72 -2.88 -4.65 0.21
CA ILE A 72 -1.79 -3.88 0.82
C ILE A 72 -2.36 -3.05 1.96
N ALA A 73 -1.76 -3.17 3.13
CA ALA A 73 -2.19 -2.41 4.30
C ALA A 73 -1.66 -0.97 4.26
N LEU A 74 -2.55 0.00 4.42
CA LEU A 74 -2.25 1.43 4.31
C LEU A 74 -1.97 2.04 5.68
N GLY A 75 -0.88 1.60 6.33
CA GLY A 75 -0.47 2.11 7.64
C GLY A 75 -0.17 3.62 7.66
N HIS A 76 0.21 4.18 6.51
CA HIS A 76 0.52 5.61 6.32
C HIS A 76 -0.65 6.42 5.70
N GLY A 77 -1.86 5.88 5.68
CA GLY A 77 -3.00 6.54 5.06
C GLY A 77 -3.00 6.44 3.53
N LYS A 78 -3.74 7.34 2.86
CA LYS A 78 -3.87 7.36 1.41
C LYS A 78 -2.65 8.05 0.78
N THR A 79 -1.57 7.29 0.63
CA THR A 79 -0.31 7.74 0.03
C THR A 79 -0.46 8.11 -1.46
N ASP A 80 0.52 8.82 -2.01
CA ASP A 80 0.46 9.27 -3.41
C ASP A 80 0.48 8.12 -4.41
N TRP A 81 1.20 7.03 -4.13
CA TRP A 81 1.15 5.85 -5.00
C TRP A 81 -0.28 5.27 -5.05
N VAL A 82 -1.01 5.24 -3.94
CA VAL A 82 -2.42 4.79 -3.93
C VAL A 82 -3.29 5.72 -4.77
N LYS A 83 -3.13 7.04 -4.61
CA LYS A 83 -3.87 8.04 -5.41
C LYS A 83 -3.58 7.89 -6.90
N ASN A 84 -2.34 7.60 -7.25
CA ASN A 84 -1.90 7.41 -8.62
C ASN A 84 -2.49 6.13 -9.24
N VAL A 85 -2.40 5.01 -8.53
CA VAL A 85 -2.95 3.72 -9.00
C VAL A 85 -4.46 3.75 -9.10
N LEU A 86 -5.15 4.37 -8.14
CA LEU A 86 -6.60 4.57 -8.22
C LEU A 86 -7.02 5.45 -9.40
N ALA A 87 -6.20 6.43 -9.76
CA ALA A 87 -6.47 7.29 -10.92
C ALA A 87 -6.19 6.56 -12.25
N ALA A 88 -5.19 5.69 -12.30
CA ALA A 88 -4.87 4.88 -13.47
C ALA A 88 -5.85 3.71 -13.66
N GLY A 89 -6.42 3.18 -12.57
CA GLY A 89 -7.28 1.99 -12.60
C GLY A 89 -6.50 0.67 -12.68
N GLU A 90 -5.18 0.74 -12.77
CA GLU A 90 -4.29 -0.41 -12.93
C GLU A 90 -2.86 -0.08 -12.48
N ALA A 91 -2.05 -1.13 -12.28
CA ALA A 91 -0.62 -1.03 -12.01
C ALA A 91 0.08 -2.38 -12.20
N ASP A 92 1.41 -2.35 -12.25
CA ASP A 92 2.23 -3.56 -12.21
C ASP A 92 2.83 -3.77 -10.84
N VAL A 93 2.79 -5.02 -10.36
CA VAL A 93 3.36 -5.40 -9.07
C VAL A 93 4.40 -6.49 -9.26
N LEU A 94 5.64 -6.17 -8.92
CA LEU A 94 6.76 -7.10 -8.93
C LEU A 94 6.98 -7.68 -7.53
N PHE A 95 6.59 -8.94 -7.35
CA PHE A 95 7.03 -9.76 -6.22
C PHE A 95 8.46 -10.27 -6.44
N THR A 96 9.08 -10.85 -5.40
CA THR A 96 10.47 -11.36 -5.41
C THR A 96 10.88 -12.11 -6.68
N ARG A 97 9.97 -12.86 -7.32
CA ARG A 97 10.25 -13.64 -8.54
C ARG A 97 9.18 -13.52 -9.63
N ARG A 98 8.15 -12.69 -9.45
CA ARG A 98 7.00 -12.65 -10.37
C ARG A 98 6.44 -11.26 -10.48
N GLN A 99 6.33 -10.77 -11.71
CA GLN A 99 5.52 -9.61 -12.02
C GLN A 99 4.09 -10.05 -12.28
N VAL A 100 3.13 -9.32 -11.72
CA VAL A 100 1.71 -9.48 -12.00
C VAL A 100 1.13 -8.13 -12.36
N HIS A 101 0.09 -8.15 -13.19
CA HIS A 101 -0.69 -6.97 -13.49
C HIS A 101 -1.89 -6.91 -12.54
N ILE A 102 -2.20 -5.73 -12.02
CA ILE A 102 -3.35 -5.51 -11.14
C ILE A 102 -4.34 -4.54 -11.76
N THR A 103 -5.63 -4.84 -11.59
CA THR A 103 -6.76 -4.04 -12.06
C THR A 103 -7.79 -3.87 -10.93
N ASN A 104 -8.84 -3.07 -11.18
CA ASN A 104 -9.91 -2.81 -10.21
C ASN A 104 -9.41 -2.37 -8.80
N PRO A 105 -8.53 -1.35 -8.73
CA PRO A 105 -7.98 -0.88 -7.47
C PRO A 105 -9.06 -0.19 -6.64
N ARG A 106 -9.20 -0.59 -5.39
CA ARG A 106 -10.17 -0.07 -4.43
C ARG A 106 -9.58 0.01 -3.04
N ILE A 107 -10.12 0.88 -2.20
CA ILE A 107 -9.73 0.97 -0.79
C ILE A 107 -10.88 0.40 0.05
N LEU A 108 -10.59 -0.62 0.83
CA LEU A 108 -11.45 -1.02 1.94
C LEU A 108 -11.14 -0.12 3.14
N PRO A 109 -12.13 0.59 3.69
CA PRO A 109 -11.92 1.45 4.84
C PRO A 109 -11.59 0.63 6.09
N ALA A 110 -10.92 1.27 7.04
CA ALA A 110 -10.67 0.67 8.34
C ALA A 110 -12.01 0.32 9.01
N GLY A 111 -12.14 -0.91 9.52
CA GLY A 111 -13.38 -1.45 10.10
C GLY A 111 -14.30 -2.13 9.10
N ALA A 112 -13.96 -2.20 7.81
CA ALA A 112 -14.72 -2.98 6.83
C ALA A 112 -14.61 -4.49 7.07
N SER A 113 -15.69 -5.23 6.78
CA SER A 113 -15.69 -6.70 6.81
C SER A 113 -14.69 -7.25 5.79
N GLY A 114 -13.65 -7.93 6.27
CA GLY A 114 -12.53 -8.39 5.45
C GLY A 114 -12.74 -9.80 4.87
N ASP A 115 -13.97 -10.17 4.51
CA ASP A 115 -14.31 -11.58 4.29
C ASP A 115 -13.58 -12.25 3.12
N ASP A 116 -13.17 -11.43 2.15
CA ASP A 116 -12.42 -11.86 0.97
C ASP A 116 -10.91 -11.63 1.08
N LEU A 117 -10.45 -11.00 2.18
CA LEU A 117 -9.03 -10.66 2.35
C LEU A 117 -8.16 -11.87 2.74
N PRO A 118 -6.85 -11.83 2.40
CA PRO A 118 -5.84 -12.67 3.03
C PRO A 118 -5.87 -12.50 4.56
N TRP A 119 -5.66 -13.58 5.31
CA TRP A 119 -5.68 -13.59 6.79
C TRP A 119 -4.89 -12.44 7.43
N MET A 120 -3.65 -12.21 6.97
CA MET A 120 -2.78 -11.16 7.53
C MET A 120 -3.33 -9.74 7.28
N ALA A 121 -3.94 -9.50 6.12
CA ALA A 121 -4.60 -8.24 5.81
C ALA A 121 -5.89 -8.07 6.65
N ARG A 122 -6.63 -9.17 6.86
CA ARG A 122 -7.84 -9.21 7.68
C ARG A 122 -7.60 -8.81 9.13
N MET A 123 -6.46 -9.20 9.71
CA MET A 123 -6.07 -8.76 11.06
C MET A 123 -5.79 -7.25 11.15
N GLN A 124 -5.48 -6.60 10.03
CA GLN A 124 -5.10 -5.19 9.97
C GLN A 124 -6.28 -4.28 9.61
N VAL A 125 -7.32 -4.79 8.94
CA VAL A 125 -8.47 -4.00 8.46
C VAL A 125 -9.20 -3.28 9.59
N GLY A 126 -9.19 -3.80 10.82
CA GLY A 126 -9.83 -3.15 11.97
C GLY A 126 -9.17 -1.84 12.41
N ARG A 127 -7.95 -1.53 11.93
CA ARG A 127 -7.18 -0.35 12.37
C ARG A 127 -6.71 0.56 11.24
N MET A 128 -6.61 0.04 10.01
CA MET A 128 -6.11 0.79 8.86
C MET A 128 -6.86 0.39 7.58
N GLY A 129 -6.93 1.32 6.63
CA GLY A 129 -7.49 1.01 5.32
C GLY A 129 -6.61 0.02 4.57
N ILE A 130 -7.23 -0.74 3.67
CA ILE A 130 -6.55 -1.75 2.87
C ILE A 130 -6.78 -1.44 1.42
N PHE A 131 -5.69 -1.24 0.69
CA PHE A 131 -5.73 -1.22 -0.76
C PHE A 131 -5.94 -2.65 -1.25
N VAL A 132 -6.94 -2.85 -2.11
CA VAL A 132 -7.27 -4.12 -2.73
C VAL A 132 -7.28 -3.95 -4.23
N ALA A 133 -6.74 -4.92 -4.95
CA ALA A 133 -6.81 -4.98 -6.40
C ALA A 133 -6.89 -6.43 -6.86
N ASP A 134 -7.37 -6.64 -8.07
CA ASP A 134 -7.52 -7.96 -8.67
C ASP A 134 -6.33 -8.23 -9.59
N ILE A 135 -5.74 -9.41 -9.49
CA ILE A 135 -4.58 -9.86 -10.28
C ILE A 135 -5.08 -10.52 -11.55
N VAL A 136 -4.52 -10.12 -12.69
CA VAL A 136 -4.79 -10.66 -14.03
C VAL A 136 -3.57 -11.41 -14.56
#